data_AF-A0A7M1T330-F1
#
_entry.id   AF-A0A7M1T330-F1
#
_cell.length_a   1.000
_cell.length_b   1.000
_cell.length_c   1.000
_cell.angle_alpha   90.00
_cell.angle_beta   90.00
_cell.angle_gamma   90.00
#
_symmetry.space_group_name_H-M   'P 1'
#
loop_
_entity.id
_entity.type
_entity.pdbx_description
1 polymer ?
#
loop_
_entity_poly.entity_id
_entity_poly.type
_entity_poly.pdbx_seq_one_letter_code
_entity_poly.pdbx_strand_id
1 'polypeptide(L)'
;MKKTLVMAIAASIFATSCSKDKEILNTLADYNLEMESEGYHFGDKIKLPESVLKNVENVSLSFGNHDTADLRIDPKKFTLGDNAVTFVIRTKDGKELVQDATINVFARNPEKQLSYTLVREYPHDVNNFVQGFQLEGNMIYESDGQNGSSQILKYALGSTTATAMAKQPAEVFSEGCTIVGDKVYQLTWQNKKGFIYNKYDLKLIGEFPYPNVMGEGWGLTYDGEHLIASDGTKNLYFLSPEDPSKLVRYISVAGNSQAYNRLNELEYHDGHIYANVWQQAIVLKINPENGEVLAIIDFSQLAKENTKGQDDVLNGITFKGENMLVTGKNWSKIYEVSIQ
;
A
#
# COMPACT_ATOMS: atom_id res chain seq x y z
N MET A 1 75.55 -11.36 41.50
CA MET A 1 74.25 -12.06 41.50
C MET A 1 73.23 -11.18 40.80
N LYS A 2 72.75 -11.61 39.63
CA LYS A 2 71.76 -10.90 38.80
C LYS A 2 70.36 -11.12 39.35
N LYS A 3 69.53 -10.07 39.43
CA LYS A 3 68.07 -10.20 39.47
C LYS A 3 67.46 -9.36 38.36
N THR A 4 66.87 -10.05 37.41
CA THR A 4 66.13 -9.54 36.26
C THR A 4 64.69 -9.28 36.69
N LEU A 5 64.18 -8.08 36.46
CA LEU A 5 62.78 -7.70 36.60
C LEU A 5 62.09 -8.05 35.27
N VAL A 6 61.13 -8.98 35.29
CA VAL A 6 60.30 -9.31 34.11
C VAL A 6 58.97 -8.58 34.24
N MET A 7 58.69 -7.80 33.21
CA MET A 7 57.52 -6.97 32.96
C MET A 7 56.30 -7.86 32.66
N ALA A 8 55.17 -7.59 33.32
CA ALA A 8 53.89 -8.24 33.05
C ALA A 8 52.82 -7.19 32.77
N ILE A 9 52.67 -6.78 31.51
CA ILE A 9 51.49 -6.02 31.04
C ILE A 9 51.27 -6.37 29.56
N ALA A 10 50.25 -7.17 29.25
CA ALA A 10 49.54 -7.17 27.96
C ALA A 10 48.42 -8.24 27.96
N ALA A 11 47.25 -7.92 28.55
CA ALA A 11 46.03 -8.73 28.34
C ALA A 11 44.71 -7.93 28.45
N SER A 12 44.75 -6.60 28.60
CA SER A 12 43.57 -5.76 28.94
C SER A 12 42.93 -5.04 27.74
N ILE A 13 43.51 -5.12 26.53
CA ILE A 13 43.07 -4.30 25.38
C ILE A 13 41.93 -4.99 24.59
N PHE A 14 41.88 -6.33 24.56
CA PHE A 14 40.84 -7.05 23.80
C PHE A 14 39.45 -7.02 24.47
N ALA A 15 39.38 -7.08 25.80
CA ALA A 15 38.10 -7.11 26.53
C ALA A 15 37.33 -5.78 26.46
N THR A 16 38.06 -4.65 26.41
CA THR A 16 37.46 -3.30 26.38
C THR A 16 36.97 -2.88 25.00
N SER A 17 37.55 -3.43 23.94
CA SER A 17 37.10 -3.19 22.56
C SER A 17 35.80 -3.95 22.30
N CYS A 18 35.70 -5.22 22.70
CA CYS A 18 34.44 -5.99 22.60
C CYS A 18 33.29 -5.39 23.43
N SER A 19 33.57 -4.74 24.57
CA SER A 19 32.53 -4.09 25.35
C SER A 19 31.98 -2.84 24.67
N LYS A 20 32.83 -2.07 23.97
CA LYS A 20 32.42 -0.87 23.23
C LYS A 20 31.61 -1.20 21.99
N ASP A 21 32.02 -2.22 21.24
CA ASP A 21 31.30 -2.67 20.04
C ASP A 21 29.88 -3.11 20.42
N LYS A 22 29.74 -3.84 21.54
CA LYS A 22 28.44 -4.25 22.07
C LYS A 22 27.60 -3.07 22.56
N GLU A 23 28.21 -2.07 23.21
CA GLU A 23 27.53 -0.85 23.65
C GLU A 23 26.95 -0.08 22.44
N ILE A 24 27.74 0.09 21.38
CA ILE A 24 27.32 0.73 20.12
C ILE A 24 26.10 0.01 19.53
N LEU A 25 26.20 -1.31 19.33
CA LEU A 25 25.15 -2.10 18.71
C LEU A 25 23.87 -2.15 19.56
N ASN A 26 24.01 -2.22 20.89
CA ASN A 26 22.85 -2.20 21.79
C ASN A 26 22.16 -0.84 21.76
N THR A 27 22.91 0.26 21.89
CA THR A 27 22.32 1.61 21.85
C THR A 27 21.66 1.90 20.51
N LEU A 28 22.28 1.46 19.41
CA LEU A 28 21.69 1.65 18.08
C LEU A 28 20.45 0.76 17.89
N ALA A 29 20.42 -0.46 18.45
CA ALA A 29 19.21 -1.29 18.46
C ALA A 29 18.06 -0.58 19.19
N ASP A 30 18.31 -0.09 20.40
CA ASP A 30 17.31 0.58 21.23
C ASP A 30 16.79 1.85 20.54
N TYR A 31 17.69 2.66 19.95
CA TYR A 31 17.33 3.83 19.17
C TYR A 31 16.49 3.48 17.95
N ASN A 32 16.86 2.45 17.19
CA ASN A 32 16.12 2.05 16.00
C ASN A 32 14.71 1.54 16.35
N LEU A 33 14.56 0.79 17.45
CA LEU A 33 13.25 0.32 17.93
C LEU A 33 12.34 1.48 18.34
N GLU A 34 12.89 2.51 19.01
CA GLU A 34 12.15 3.73 19.33
C GLU A 34 11.72 4.47 18.07
N MET A 35 12.66 4.68 17.14
CA MET A 35 12.41 5.40 15.89
C MET A 35 11.55 4.61 14.89
N GLU A 36 11.44 3.29 15.03
CA GLU A 36 10.48 2.50 14.25
C GLU A 36 9.04 2.88 14.62
N SER A 37 8.78 3.21 15.90
CA SER A 37 7.47 3.68 16.34
C SER A 37 7.20 5.15 16.00
N GLU A 38 8.21 6.03 16.13
CA GLU A 38 8.04 7.46 15.83
C GLU A 38 8.03 7.75 14.32
N GLY A 39 8.86 7.01 13.59
CA GLY A 39 9.14 7.23 12.17
C GLY A 39 9.88 8.52 11.88
N TYR A 40 10.10 8.74 10.59
CA TYR A 40 10.73 9.94 10.04
C TYR A 40 9.87 10.54 8.94
N HIS A 41 10.08 11.81 8.61
CA HIS A 41 9.51 12.44 7.44
C HIS A 41 10.57 12.67 6.37
N PHE A 42 10.15 12.74 5.09
CA PHE A 42 11.06 13.13 4.01
C PHE A 42 11.77 14.45 4.32
N GLY A 43 13.09 14.46 4.18
CA GLY A 43 13.97 15.59 4.50
C GLY A 43 14.52 15.60 5.93
N ASP A 44 14.03 14.72 6.82
CA ASP A 44 14.62 14.56 8.14
C ASP A 44 16.03 13.96 8.04
N LYS A 45 16.80 14.12 9.10
CA LYS A 45 18.13 13.52 9.23
C LYS A 45 18.11 12.56 10.41
N ILE A 46 18.58 11.34 10.21
CA ILE A 46 18.78 10.38 11.30
C ILE A 46 19.84 10.94 12.25
N LYS A 47 19.45 11.12 13.52
CA LYS A 47 20.29 11.71 14.58
C LYS A 47 20.72 10.62 15.54
N LEU A 48 21.79 9.93 15.17
CA LEU A 48 22.33 8.84 15.97
C LEU A 48 22.74 9.32 17.37
N PRO A 49 22.55 8.51 18.42
CA PRO A 49 22.92 8.87 19.79
C PRO A 49 24.40 9.25 19.93
N GLU A 50 24.70 10.24 20.78
CA GLU A 50 26.08 10.71 21.00
C GLU A 50 27.03 9.60 21.49
N SER A 51 26.50 8.65 22.27
CA SER A 51 27.26 7.48 22.75
C SER A 51 27.75 6.59 21.61
N VAL A 52 26.96 6.45 20.54
CA VAL A 52 27.37 5.77 19.30
C VAL A 52 28.46 6.59 18.61
N LEU A 53 28.22 7.88 18.37
CA LEU A 53 29.13 8.75 17.61
C LEU A 53 30.50 8.94 18.27
N LYS A 54 30.62 8.79 19.60
CA LYS A 54 31.87 8.98 20.34
C LYS A 54 32.99 8.03 19.90
N ASN A 55 32.65 6.79 19.54
CA ASN A 55 33.61 5.73 19.21
C ASN A 55 33.66 5.40 17.71
N VAL A 56 32.89 6.14 16.91
CA VAL A 56 32.69 5.88 15.49
C VAL A 56 33.41 6.95 14.66
N GLU A 57 34.04 6.51 13.57
CA GLU A 57 34.66 7.37 12.56
C GLU A 57 33.63 7.77 11.50
N ASN A 58 32.84 6.80 11.00
CA ASN A 58 31.81 7.04 10.00
C ASN A 58 30.63 6.07 10.15
N VAL A 59 29.44 6.51 9.74
CA VAL A 59 28.24 5.67 9.60
C VAL A 59 27.65 5.87 8.21
N SER A 60 27.29 4.79 7.56
CA SER A 60 26.52 4.79 6.32
C SER A 60 25.32 3.84 6.41
N LEU A 61 24.35 4.07 5.55
CA LEU A 61 23.23 3.16 5.32
C LEU A 61 23.49 2.37 4.05
N SER A 62 23.31 1.06 4.11
CA SER A 62 23.26 0.18 2.95
C SER A 62 21.81 -0.26 2.71
N PHE A 63 21.40 -0.25 1.45
CA PHE A 63 20.13 -0.81 0.99
C PHE A 63 20.37 -2.09 0.17
N GLY A 64 21.48 -2.78 0.45
CA GLY A 64 21.90 -4.01 -0.20
C GLY A 64 22.75 -3.80 -1.46
N ASN A 65 22.30 -2.95 -2.39
CA ASN A 65 23.02 -2.69 -3.65
C ASN A 65 23.68 -1.30 -3.71
N HIS A 66 23.40 -0.42 -2.75
CA HIS A 66 23.96 0.92 -2.68
C HIS A 66 24.13 1.40 -1.25
N ASP A 67 25.20 2.14 -1.01
CA ASP A 67 25.54 2.71 0.29
C ASP A 67 25.51 4.24 0.25
N THR A 68 25.13 4.87 1.36
CA THR A 68 25.14 6.33 1.50
C THR A 68 25.62 6.74 2.89
N ALA A 69 26.58 7.66 2.94
CA ALA A 69 26.97 8.35 4.18
C ALA A 69 26.02 9.52 4.51
N ASP A 70 25.18 9.93 3.56
CA ASP A 70 24.12 10.90 3.84
C ASP A 70 22.96 10.18 4.54
N LEU A 71 22.78 10.51 5.81
CA LEU A 71 21.73 9.99 6.69
C LEU A 71 20.43 10.80 6.62
N ARG A 72 20.23 11.58 5.55
CA ARG A 72 18.96 12.25 5.25
C ARG A 72 17.96 11.29 4.62
N ILE A 73 16.70 11.42 5.01
CA ILE A 73 15.57 10.72 4.41
C ILE A 73 15.24 11.36 3.06
N ASP A 74 15.98 10.96 2.03
CA ASP A 74 15.85 11.43 0.66
C ASP A 74 14.81 10.57 -0.11
N PRO A 75 13.77 11.17 -0.72
CA PRO A 75 12.78 10.43 -1.53
C PRO A 75 13.37 9.69 -2.74
N LYS A 76 14.64 9.94 -3.11
CA LYS A 76 15.34 9.15 -4.14
C LYS A 76 15.87 7.80 -3.63
N LYS A 77 15.91 7.61 -2.31
CA LYS A 77 16.48 6.42 -1.65
C LYS A 77 15.46 5.70 -0.77
N PHE A 78 14.56 6.46 -0.15
CA PHE A 78 13.51 5.95 0.72
C PHE A 78 12.14 6.06 0.03
N THR A 79 11.28 5.09 0.31
CA THR A 79 9.84 5.19 0.05
C THR A 79 9.11 5.49 1.34
N LEU A 80 7.83 5.85 1.25
CA LEU A 80 6.95 5.82 2.43
C LEU A 80 6.85 4.40 3.01
N GLY A 81 6.43 4.30 4.28
CA GLY A 81 6.36 3.04 5.02
C GLY A 81 7.71 2.53 5.50
N ASP A 82 7.81 1.23 5.75
CA ASP A 82 9.05 0.57 6.16
C ASP A 82 10.09 0.48 5.05
N ASN A 83 11.32 0.84 5.40
CA ASN A 83 12.50 0.71 4.56
C ASN A 83 13.53 -0.13 5.31
N ALA A 84 13.80 -1.34 4.82
CA ALA A 84 14.87 -2.17 5.36
C ALA A 84 16.23 -1.58 4.97
N VAL A 85 17.09 -1.36 5.97
CA VAL A 85 18.45 -0.84 5.78
C VAL A 85 19.42 -1.60 6.67
N THR A 86 20.70 -1.59 6.30
CA THR A 86 21.79 -2.02 7.18
C THR A 86 22.67 -0.82 7.51
N PHE A 87 22.78 -0.49 8.79
CA PHE A 87 23.79 0.45 9.26
C PHE A 87 25.17 -0.19 9.14
N VAL A 88 26.09 0.48 8.44
CA VAL A 88 27.50 0.12 8.34
C VAL A 88 28.31 1.14 9.12
N ILE A 89 28.96 0.70 10.19
CA ILE A 89 29.57 1.54 11.21
C ILE A 89 31.07 1.26 11.22
N ARG A 90 31.88 2.25 10.85
CA ARG A 90 33.34 2.18 10.96
C ARG A 90 33.77 2.80 12.28
N THR A 91 34.33 2.00 13.18
CA THR A 91 34.82 2.45 14.48
C THR A 91 36.18 3.16 14.36
N LYS A 92 36.53 3.98 15.35
CA LYS A 92 37.84 4.69 15.38
C LYS A 92 39.05 3.77 15.49
N ASP A 93 38.87 2.53 15.94
CA ASP A 93 39.89 1.48 15.95
C ASP A 93 39.92 0.64 14.65
N GLY A 94 39.18 1.07 13.62
CA GLY A 94 39.24 0.52 12.26
C GLY A 94 38.39 -0.73 12.04
N LYS A 95 37.50 -1.08 12.98
CA LYS A 95 36.55 -2.18 12.80
C LYS A 95 35.32 -1.72 12.03
N GLU A 96 34.67 -2.68 11.39
CA GLU A 96 33.38 -2.49 10.76
C GLU A 96 32.34 -3.30 11.52
N LEU A 97 31.29 -2.63 11.98
CA LEU A 97 30.11 -3.23 12.61
C LEU A 97 28.92 -3.04 11.68
N VAL A 98 28.04 -4.03 11.62
CA VAL A 98 26.83 -3.99 10.81
C VAL A 98 25.60 -4.24 11.68
N GLN A 99 24.51 -3.56 11.38
CA GLN A 99 23.24 -3.76 12.07
C GLN A 99 22.07 -3.47 11.16
N ASP A 100 21.21 -4.47 10.98
CA ASP A 100 19.95 -4.30 10.26
C ASP A 100 18.96 -3.46 11.07
N ALA A 101 18.17 -2.67 10.36
CA ALA A 101 17.14 -1.81 10.91
C ALA A 101 16.01 -1.59 9.91
N THR A 102 14.85 -1.19 10.44
CA THR A 102 13.73 -0.69 9.65
C THR A 102 13.61 0.81 9.89
N ILE A 103 13.66 1.60 8.82
CA ILE A 103 13.39 3.04 8.87
C ILE A 103 11.97 3.27 8.34
N ASN A 104 11.05 3.59 9.25
CA ASN A 104 9.69 3.96 8.87
C ASN A 104 9.65 5.43 8.44
N VAL A 105 9.11 5.68 7.24
CA VAL A 105 9.01 7.00 6.65
C VAL A 105 7.54 7.36 6.39
N PHE A 106 7.13 8.53 6.87
CA PHE A 106 5.79 9.06 6.78
C PHE A 106 5.75 10.34 5.95
N ALA A 107 4.57 10.71 5.48
CA ALA A 107 4.35 11.95 4.75
C ALA A 107 4.61 13.16 5.65
N ARG A 108 5.25 14.21 5.13
CA ARG A 108 5.55 15.39 5.95
C ARG A 108 4.30 16.19 6.33
N ASN A 109 3.27 16.18 5.48
CA ASN A 109 2.06 16.95 5.69
C ASN A 109 0.96 16.06 6.28
N PRO A 110 0.20 16.56 7.28
CA PRO A 110 -0.99 15.87 7.76
C PRO A 110 -2.07 15.81 6.69
N GLU A 111 -2.79 14.69 6.68
CA GLU A 111 -3.91 14.46 5.77
C GLU A 111 -5.07 15.42 6.07
N LYS A 112 -5.68 15.97 5.03
CA LYS A 112 -6.91 16.75 5.18
C LYS A 112 -8.09 15.81 5.48
N GLN A 113 -9.04 16.28 6.28
CA GLN A 113 -10.33 15.62 6.42
C GLN A 113 -11.31 16.28 5.45
N LEU A 114 -11.85 15.50 4.52
CA LEU A 114 -12.86 15.97 3.58
C LEU A 114 -14.23 15.50 4.04
N SER A 115 -15.19 16.42 4.01
CA SER A 115 -16.60 16.10 4.23
C SER A 115 -17.28 15.81 2.90
N TYR A 116 -18.47 15.23 2.97
CA TYR A 116 -19.31 15.06 1.80
C TYR A 116 -20.77 15.41 2.10
N THR A 117 -21.52 15.65 1.04
CA THR A 117 -22.99 15.72 1.10
C THR A 117 -23.59 14.67 0.19
N LEU A 118 -24.60 13.95 0.69
CA LEU A 118 -25.37 13.01 -0.11
C LEU A 118 -26.14 13.76 -1.20
N VAL A 119 -25.96 13.34 -2.46
CA VAL A 119 -26.61 13.90 -3.64
C VAL A 119 -27.77 13.01 -4.08
N ARG A 120 -27.54 11.70 -4.16
CA ARG A 120 -28.54 10.73 -4.65
C ARG A 120 -28.23 9.32 -4.17
N GLU A 121 -29.26 8.48 -4.12
CA GLU A 121 -29.14 7.04 -3.91
C GLU A 121 -29.63 6.28 -5.15
N TYR A 122 -28.98 5.16 -5.45
CA TYR A 122 -29.38 4.20 -6.48
C TYR A 122 -29.49 2.81 -5.86
N PRO A 123 -30.32 1.90 -6.39
CA PRO A 123 -30.39 0.53 -5.89
C PRO A 123 -29.08 -0.23 -6.18
N HIS A 124 -28.68 -1.09 -5.25
CA HIS A 124 -27.62 -2.09 -5.39
C HIS A 124 -28.19 -3.47 -5.03
N ASP A 125 -27.73 -4.53 -5.69
CA ASP A 125 -28.16 -5.88 -5.34
C ASP A 125 -27.48 -6.32 -4.04
N VAL A 126 -28.28 -6.66 -3.03
CA VAL A 126 -27.77 -7.12 -1.72
C VAL A 126 -27.05 -8.45 -1.79
N ASN A 127 -27.14 -9.19 -2.90
CA ASN A 127 -26.40 -10.43 -3.11
C ASN A 127 -24.99 -10.19 -3.68
N ASN A 128 -24.70 -8.96 -4.11
CA ASN A 128 -23.42 -8.61 -4.73
C ASN A 128 -22.39 -8.29 -3.64
N PHE A 129 -21.36 -9.14 -3.57
CA PHE A 129 -20.20 -8.94 -2.70
C PHE A 129 -19.14 -8.18 -3.52
N VAL A 130 -19.40 -6.90 -3.73
CA VAL A 130 -18.60 -6.02 -4.60
C VAL A 130 -17.13 -5.97 -4.16
N GLN A 131 -16.25 -6.23 -5.11
CA GLN A 131 -14.79 -6.18 -4.97
C GLN A 131 -14.11 -5.26 -5.97
N GLY A 132 -14.80 -4.91 -7.06
CA GLY A 132 -14.37 -3.88 -8.02
C GLY A 132 -15.57 -3.17 -8.59
N PHE A 133 -15.49 -1.84 -8.74
CA PHE A 133 -16.64 -1.03 -9.12
C PHE A 133 -16.22 0.09 -10.06
N GLN A 134 -16.76 0.11 -11.28
CA GLN A 134 -16.34 1.06 -12.32
C GLN A 134 -17.54 1.62 -13.05
N LEU A 135 -17.53 2.91 -13.37
CA LEU A 135 -18.54 3.56 -14.20
C LEU A 135 -17.94 4.01 -15.55
N GLU A 136 -18.57 3.60 -16.65
CA GLU A 136 -18.34 4.20 -17.97
C GLU A 136 -19.66 4.70 -18.55
N GLY A 137 -19.79 6.02 -18.69
CA GLY A 137 -21.06 6.66 -19.05
C GLY A 137 -22.11 6.45 -17.97
N ASN A 138 -23.13 5.63 -18.25
CA ASN A 138 -24.15 5.22 -17.26
C ASN A 138 -24.11 3.71 -16.97
N MET A 139 -23.06 3.01 -17.41
CA MET A 139 -22.91 1.57 -17.22
C MET A 139 -21.92 1.31 -16.10
N ILE A 140 -22.38 0.58 -15.08
CA ILE A 140 -21.55 0.00 -14.05
C ILE A 140 -20.97 -1.33 -14.57
N TYR A 141 -19.68 -1.52 -14.29
CA TYR A 141 -18.97 -2.77 -14.38
C TYR A 141 -18.57 -3.15 -12.95
N GLU A 142 -19.09 -4.28 -12.49
CA GLU A 142 -18.95 -4.70 -11.10
C GLU A 142 -18.37 -6.09 -11.03
N SER A 143 -17.30 -6.22 -10.27
CA SER A 143 -16.71 -7.50 -9.93
C SER A 143 -17.24 -7.93 -8.57
N ASP A 144 -17.87 -9.10 -8.52
CA ASP A 144 -18.33 -9.72 -7.29
C ASP A 144 -17.44 -10.89 -6.93
N GLY A 145 -16.99 -10.94 -5.69
CA GLY A 145 -16.19 -12.04 -5.15
C GLY A 145 -16.95 -12.86 -4.13
N GLN A 146 -17.10 -14.17 -4.36
CA GLN A 146 -17.51 -15.12 -3.33
C GLN A 146 -17.24 -16.55 -3.81
N ASN A 147 -16.84 -17.44 -2.89
CA ASN A 147 -16.56 -18.84 -3.23
C ASN A 147 -17.77 -19.50 -3.91
N GLY A 148 -17.60 -19.96 -5.14
CA GLY A 148 -18.67 -20.59 -5.94
C GLY A 148 -19.64 -19.62 -6.63
N SER A 149 -19.55 -18.31 -6.41
CA SER A 149 -20.45 -17.33 -7.00
C SER A 149 -19.79 -16.06 -7.56
N SER A 150 -18.45 -16.02 -7.60
CA SER A 150 -17.70 -14.92 -8.23
C SER A 150 -18.11 -14.69 -9.68
N GLN A 151 -18.18 -13.42 -10.07
CA GLN A 151 -18.64 -13.00 -11.40
C GLN A 151 -18.15 -11.60 -11.76
N ILE A 152 -18.22 -11.26 -13.05
CA ILE A 152 -18.19 -9.88 -13.54
C ILE A 152 -19.57 -9.55 -14.13
N LEU A 153 -20.10 -8.39 -13.77
CA LEU A 153 -21.41 -7.90 -14.14
C LEU A 153 -21.31 -6.58 -14.89
N LYS A 154 -22.27 -6.34 -15.78
CA LYS A 154 -22.48 -5.04 -16.42
C LYS A 154 -23.94 -4.65 -16.35
N TYR A 155 -24.26 -3.51 -15.77
CA TYR A 155 -25.63 -3.04 -15.61
C TYR A 155 -25.72 -1.51 -15.66
N ALA A 156 -26.91 -0.96 -15.89
CA ALA A 156 -27.09 0.49 -15.90
C ALA A 156 -27.20 1.03 -14.47
N LEU A 157 -26.53 2.15 -14.16
CA LEU A 157 -26.71 2.85 -12.89
C LEU A 157 -28.20 3.18 -12.68
N GLY A 158 -28.76 2.76 -11.54
CA GLY A 158 -30.20 2.84 -11.28
C GLY A 158 -30.97 1.53 -11.50
N SER A 159 -30.32 0.48 -11.98
CA SER A 159 -30.86 -0.88 -12.16
C SER A 159 -30.02 -1.90 -11.38
N THR A 160 -30.63 -3.00 -10.95
CA THR A 160 -29.93 -4.19 -10.42
C THR A 160 -29.92 -5.35 -11.42
N THR A 161 -30.47 -5.14 -12.62
CA THR A 161 -30.53 -6.19 -13.65
C THR A 161 -29.31 -6.12 -14.56
N ALA A 162 -28.51 -7.19 -14.56
CA ALA A 162 -27.37 -7.34 -15.45
C ALA A 162 -27.80 -7.37 -16.93
N THR A 163 -27.10 -6.59 -17.74
CA THR A 163 -27.19 -6.58 -19.22
C THR A 163 -26.17 -7.51 -19.87
N ALA A 164 -25.06 -7.78 -19.18
CA ALA A 164 -24.09 -8.83 -19.49
C ALA A 164 -23.49 -9.35 -18.19
N MET A 165 -23.04 -10.61 -18.19
CA MET A 165 -22.34 -11.20 -17.06
C MET A 165 -21.44 -12.35 -17.50
N ALA A 166 -20.37 -12.62 -16.74
CA ALA A 166 -19.61 -13.85 -16.83
C ALA A 166 -19.31 -14.38 -15.42
N LYS A 167 -19.59 -15.67 -15.19
CA LYS A 167 -19.30 -16.35 -13.93
C LYS A 167 -17.89 -16.92 -13.95
N GLN A 168 -17.23 -16.92 -12.79
CA GLN A 168 -15.96 -17.59 -12.62
C GLN A 168 -16.12 -19.08 -12.33
N PRO A 169 -15.06 -19.88 -12.54
CA PRO A 169 -14.94 -21.19 -11.91
C PRO A 169 -15.16 -21.13 -10.40
N ALA A 170 -15.65 -22.21 -9.79
CA ALA A 170 -16.09 -22.21 -8.40
C ALA A 170 -14.96 -21.95 -7.40
N GLU A 171 -13.73 -22.33 -7.76
CA GLU A 171 -12.50 -22.16 -7.00
C GLU A 171 -11.87 -20.76 -7.11
N VAL A 172 -12.47 -19.88 -7.91
CA VAL A 172 -11.98 -18.52 -8.14
C VAL A 172 -12.77 -17.54 -7.30
N PHE A 173 -12.03 -16.75 -6.52
CA PHE A 173 -12.56 -15.60 -5.81
C PHE A 173 -12.17 -14.33 -6.59
N SER A 174 -13.16 -13.68 -7.22
CA SER A 174 -12.95 -12.42 -7.97
C SER A 174 -12.72 -11.24 -7.06
N GLU A 175 -11.88 -10.31 -7.51
CA GLU A 175 -11.49 -9.10 -6.79
C GLU A 175 -11.60 -7.87 -7.73
N GLY A 176 -10.84 -6.81 -7.52
CA GLY A 176 -10.94 -5.54 -8.24
C GLY A 176 -10.96 -5.64 -9.76
N CYS A 177 -11.64 -4.70 -10.42
CA CYS A 177 -11.70 -4.63 -11.88
C CYS A 177 -11.57 -3.20 -12.39
N THR A 178 -11.03 -3.04 -13.60
CA THR A 178 -10.95 -1.74 -14.29
C THR A 178 -11.16 -1.87 -15.79
N ILE A 179 -11.39 -0.73 -16.44
CA ILE A 179 -11.66 -0.62 -17.87
C ILE A 179 -10.44 -0.03 -18.58
N VAL A 180 -9.97 -0.69 -19.64
CA VAL A 180 -8.91 -0.18 -20.51
C VAL A 180 -9.35 -0.34 -21.97
N GLY A 181 -9.71 0.77 -22.62
CA GLY A 181 -10.27 0.75 -23.97
C GLY A 181 -11.52 -0.14 -24.05
N ASP A 182 -11.50 -1.16 -24.90
CA ASP A 182 -12.61 -2.10 -25.10
C ASP A 182 -12.53 -3.35 -24.21
N LYS A 183 -11.70 -3.31 -23.17
CA LYS A 183 -11.46 -4.44 -22.27
C LYS A 183 -11.83 -4.11 -20.83
N VAL A 184 -12.26 -5.14 -20.09
CA VAL A 184 -12.36 -5.13 -18.63
C VAL A 184 -11.32 -6.10 -18.08
N TYR A 185 -10.49 -5.63 -17.17
CA TYR A 185 -9.52 -6.44 -16.44
C TYR A 185 -10.11 -6.74 -15.05
N GLN A 186 -9.98 -7.97 -14.58
CA GLN A 186 -10.48 -8.40 -13.27
C GLN A 186 -9.41 -9.22 -12.55
N LEU A 187 -9.14 -8.86 -11.31
CA LEU A 187 -8.25 -9.59 -10.42
C LEU A 187 -8.98 -10.77 -9.77
N THR A 188 -8.19 -11.72 -9.27
CA THR A 188 -8.57 -12.73 -8.30
C THR A 188 -7.80 -12.55 -7.00
N TRP A 189 -8.33 -13.09 -5.90
CA TRP A 189 -7.71 -12.97 -4.59
C TRP A 189 -6.38 -13.73 -4.49
N GLN A 190 -6.45 -15.06 -4.39
CA GLN A 190 -5.26 -15.91 -4.11
C GLN A 190 -4.81 -16.75 -5.30
N ASN A 191 -5.57 -16.74 -6.41
CA ASN A 191 -5.26 -17.60 -7.56
C ASN A 191 -4.07 -17.08 -8.41
N LYS A 192 -3.50 -15.92 -8.07
CA LYS A 192 -2.32 -15.32 -8.74
C LYS A 192 -2.48 -15.08 -10.24
N LYS A 193 -3.72 -14.85 -10.67
CA LYS A 193 -4.07 -14.55 -12.06
C LYS A 193 -5.23 -13.57 -12.14
N GLY A 194 -5.37 -12.89 -13.26
CA GLY A 194 -6.54 -12.09 -13.59
C GLY A 194 -7.13 -12.50 -14.93
N PHE A 195 -8.32 -11.98 -15.21
CA PHE A 195 -9.09 -12.23 -16.41
C PHE A 195 -9.26 -10.94 -17.23
N ILE A 196 -9.40 -11.09 -18.54
CA ILE A 196 -9.64 -10.01 -19.48
C ILE A 196 -10.92 -10.34 -20.24
N TYR A 197 -11.87 -9.41 -20.24
CA TYR A 197 -13.15 -9.53 -20.91
C TYR A 197 -13.29 -8.50 -22.03
N ASN A 198 -14.05 -8.84 -23.06
CA ASN A 198 -14.60 -7.84 -23.96
C ASN A 198 -15.62 -6.97 -23.19
N LYS A 199 -15.43 -5.65 -23.20
CA LYS A 199 -16.27 -4.72 -22.43
C LYS A 199 -17.74 -4.69 -22.87
N TYR A 200 -18.04 -5.05 -24.11
CA TYR A 200 -19.41 -4.93 -24.62
C TYR A 200 -20.31 -6.04 -24.12
N ASP A 201 -19.85 -7.29 -24.17
CA ASP A 201 -20.63 -8.49 -23.85
C ASP A 201 -20.07 -9.34 -22.68
N LEU A 202 -18.96 -8.89 -22.06
CA LEU A 202 -18.25 -9.58 -20.99
C LEU A 202 -17.79 -11.00 -21.34
N LYS A 203 -17.59 -11.32 -22.63
CA LYS A 203 -16.95 -12.58 -23.00
C LYS A 203 -15.48 -12.57 -22.58
N LEU A 204 -15.05 -13.65 -21.96
CA LEU A 204 -13.64 -13.86 -21.62
C LEU A 204 -12.80 -13.91 -22.91
N ILE A 205 -11.77 -13.07 -22.97
CA ILE A 205 -10.84 -12.99 -24.11
C ILE A 205 -9.39 -13.32 -23.72
N GLY A 206 -9.07 -13.40 -22.43
CA GLY A 206 -7.74 -13.81 -21.99
C GLY A 206 -7.59 -13.90 -20.48
N GLU A 207 -6.45 -14.43 -20.05
CA GLU A 207 -6.01 -14.46 -18.66
C GLU A 207 -4.58 -13.88 -18.59
N PHE A 208 -4.19 -13.37 -17.42
CA PHE A 208 -2.84 -12.88 -17.18
C PHE A 208 -2.34 -13.33 -15.80
N PRO A 209 -1.06 -13.69 -15.65
CA PRO A 209 -0.47 -13.96 -14.34
C PRO A 209 -0.11 -12.64 -13.63
N TYR A 210 -0.01 -12.69 -12.31
CA TYR A 210 0.49 -11.55 -11.53
C TYR A 210 2.03 -11.47 -11.58
N PRO A 211 2.61 -10.27 -11.39
CA PRO A 211 4.02 -10.15 -11.06
C PRO A 211 4.32 -10.91 -9.77
N ASN A 212 5.50 -11.54 -9.68
CA ASN A 212 5.89 -12.36 -8.52
C ASN A 212 5.85 -11.61 -7.18
N VAL A 213 6.08 -10.28 -7.21
CA VAL A 213 6.08 -9.44 -6.00
C VAL A 213 4.69 -9.23 -5.40
N MET A 214 3.62 -9.39 -6.20
CA MET A 214 2.25 -9.10 -5.77
C MET A 214 1.63 -10.36 -5.15
N GLY A 215 1.37 -10.30 -3.85
CA GLY A 215 0.94 -11.43 -3.01
C GLY A 215 -0.45 -11.96 -3.33
N GLU A 216 -1.40 -11.04 -3.49
CA GLU A 216 -2.81 -11.27 -3.76
C GLU A 216 -3.28 -10.22 -4.77
N GLY A 217 -4.53 -10.25 -5.20
CA GLY A 217 -5.16 -9.12 -5.92
C GLY A 217 -6.37 -8.64 -5.13
N TRP A 218 -6.49 -7.32 -4.90
CA TRP A 218 -7.59 -6.74 -4.11
C TRP A 218 -8.32 -5.67 -4.92
N GLY A 219 -7.77 -4.47 -5.11
CA GLY A 219 -8.35 -3.43 -5.95
C GLY A 219 -7.60 -3.27 -7.27
N LEU A 220 -8.28 -2.73 -8.29
CA LEU A 220 -7.68 -2.45 -9.60
C LEU A 220 -8.31 -1.20 -10.21
N THR A 221 -7.48 -0.25 -10.65
CA THR A 221 -7.92 0.92 -11.44
C THR A 221 -6.93 1.20 -12.58
N TYR A 222 -7.16 2.24 -13.37
CA TYR A 222 -6.35 2.61 -14.53
C TYR A 222 -6.15 4.13 -14.59
N ASP A 223 -4.89 4.58 -14.65
CA ASP A 223 -4.56 6.01 -14.67
C ASP A 223 -4.48 6.63 -16.08
N GLY A 224 -4.79 5.84 -17.12
CA GLY A 224 -4.60 6.23 -18.52
C GLY A 224 -3.28 5.76 -19.13
N GLU A 225 -2.37 5.20 -18.32
CA GLU A 225 -1.08 4.66 -18.75
C GLU A 225 -0.81 3.26 -18.15
N HIS A 226 -1.04 3.09 -16.86
CA HIS A 226 -0.78 1.90 -16.06
C HIS A 226 -2.06 1.39 -15.40
N LEU A 227 -2.15 0.05 -15.33
CA LEU A 227 -3.04 -0.58 -14.36
C LEU A 227 -2.45 -0.35 -12.95
N ILE A 228 -3.27 0.02 -11.99
CA ILE A 228 -2.84 0.21 -10.60
C ILE A 228 -3.58 -0.79 -9.73
N ALA A 229 -2.84 -1.70 -9.09
CA ALA A 229 -3.38 -2.76 -8.26
C ALA A 229 -3.01 -2.59 -6.78
N SER A 230 -3.91 -2.98 -5.89
CA SER A 230 -3.63 -3.22 -4.47
C SER A 230 -3.69 -4.73 -4.17
N ASP A 231 -3.04 -5.15 -3.09
CA ASP A 231 -3.00 -6.54 -2.64
C ASP A 231 -3.29 -6.69 -1.14
N GLY A 232 -3.92 -5.68 -0.52
CA GLY A 232 -4.18 -5.64 0.92
C GLY A 232 -2.97 -5.25 1.78
N THR A 233 -1.79 -5.05 1.18
CA THR A 233 -0.65 -4.42 1.88
C THR A 233 -0.76 -2.89 1.80
N LYS A 234 0.32 -2.19 2.21
CA LYS A 234 0.49 -0.75 2.00
C LYS A 234 0.91 -0.37 0.59
N ASN A 235 1.21 -1.34 -0.27
CA ASN A 235 1.77 -1.08 -1.60
C ASN A 235 0.67 -0.96 -2.66
N LEU A 236 0.90 -0.06 -3.61
CA LEU A 236 0.17 0.01 -4.87
C LEU A 236 1.15 -0.29 -6.02
N TYR A 237 0.76 -1.21 -6.89
CA TYR A 237 1.59 -1.74 -7.97
C TYR A 237 1.11 -1.20 -9.31
N PHE A 238 2.01 -0.58 -10.06
CA PHE A 238 1.76 -0.06 -11.40
C PHE A 238 2.20 -1.12 -12.41
N LEU A 239 1.26 -1.63 -13.20
CA LEU A 239 1.44 -2.73 -14.13
C LEU A 239 1.23 -2.26 -15.57
N SER A 240 1.93 -2.86 -16.53
CA SER A 240 1.66 -2.61 -17.95
C SER A 240 0.29 -3.17 -18.35
N PRO A 241 -0.58 -2.39 -19.02
CA PRO A 241 -1.86 -2.90 -19.51
C PRO A 241 -1.71 -3.91 -20.67
N GLU A 242 -0.61 -3.84 -21.44
CA GLU A 242 -0.29 -4.78 -22.51
C GLU A 242 0.14 -6.14 -21.97
N ASP A 243 0.86 -6.15 -20.84
CA ASP A 243 1.33 -7.35 -20.16
C ASP A 243 1.33 -7.14 -18.63
N PRO A 244 0.20 -7.42 -17.95
CA PRO A 244 0.06 -7.15 -16.51
C PRO A 244 1.00 -7.98 -15.61
N SER A 245 1.71 -8.97 -16.17
CA SER A 245 2.76 -9.70 -15.44
C SER A 245 4.01 -8.85 -15.18
N LYS A 246 4.14 -7.72 -15.89
CA LYS A 246 5.26 -6.79 -15.77
C LYS A 246 4.90 -5.64 -14.84
N LEU A 247 5.58 -5.63 -13.69
CA LEU A 247 5.63 -4.47 -12.81
C LEU A 247 6.45 -3.35 -13.46
N VAL A 248 5.88 -2.15 -13.51
CA VAL A 248 6.58 -0.93 -13.89
C VAL A 248 7.25 -0.31 -12.66
N ARG A 249 6.47 -0.10 -11.59
CA ARG A 249 6.93 0.40 -10.30
C ARG A 249 5.91 0.06 -9.21
N TYR A 250 6.26 0.30 -7.97
CA TYR A 250 5.29 0.34 -6.87
C TYR A 250 5.55 1.56 -5.99
N ILE A 251 4.52 1.97 -5.25
CA ILE A 251 4.61 2.98 -4.19
C ILE A 251 4.02 2.40 -2.91
N SER A 252 4.52 2.85 -1.76
CA SER A 252 3.92 2.57 -0.46
C SER A 252 3.02 3.74 -0.05
N VAL A 253 1.89 3.47 0.58
CA VAL A 253 0.93 4.49 1.00
C VAL A 253 1.09 4.82 2.47
N ALA A 254 1.32 6.09 2.78
CA ALA A 254 1.39 6.57 4.15
C ALA A 254 0.86 8.00 4.32
N GLY A 255 0.29 8.22 5.50
CA GLY A 255 -0.06 9.52 6.04
C GLY A 255 1.08 10.13 6.85
N ASN A 256 0.75 11.10 7.70
CA ASN A 256 1.77 11.81 8.48
C ASN A 256 2.33 11.03 9.67
N SER A 257 1.56 10.08 10.20
CA SER A 257 1.91 9.33 11.42
C SER A 257 1.79 7.81 11.26
N GLN A 258 1.33 7.31 10.11
CA GLN A 258 1.14 5.89 9.88
C GLN A 258 1.20 5.53 8.39
N ALA A 259 1.61 4.30 8.11
CA ALA A 259 1.37 3.65 6.82
C ALA A 259 -0.05 3.04 6.80
N TYR A 260 -0.70 3.08 5.66
CA TYR A 260 -2.04 2.48 5.49
C TYR A 260 -1.89 1.10 4.87
N ASN A 261 -2.16 0.05 5.65
CA ASN A 261 -2.32 -1.31 5.15
C ASN A 261 -3.79 -1.57 4.81
N ARG A 262 -4.08 -2.75 4.24
CA ARG A 262 -5.44 -3.18 3.86
C ARG A 262 -6.07 -2.27 2.81
N LEU A 263 -5.25 -1.71 1.92
CA LEU A 263 -5.72 -1.02 0.73
C LEU A 263 -6.52 -2.01 -0.11
N ASN A 264 -7.78 -1.69 -0.37
CA ASN A 264 -8.72 -2.56 -1.05
C ASN A 264 -9.10 -1.95 -2.39
N GLU A 265 -10.40 -1.82 -2.69
CA GLU A 265 -10.89 -1.27 -3.95
C GLU A 265 -10.31 0.11 -4.26
N LEU A 266 -10.01 0.34 -5.54
CA LEU A 266 -9.27 1.50 -6.03
C LEU A 266 -10.04 2.20 -7.15
N GLU A 267 -9.91 3.53 -7.19
CA GLU A 267 -10.36 4.32 -8.34
C GLU A 267 -9.39 5.46 -8.65
N TYR A 268 -9.02 5.63 -9.91
CA TYR A 268 -8.23 6.75 -10.37
C TYR A 268 -9.14 7.85 -10.91
N HIS A 269 -9.05 9.04 -10.33
CA HIS A 269 -9.85 10.18 -10.75
C HIS A 269 -9.12 11.51 -10.52
N ASP A 270 -9.18 12.39 -11.51
CA ASP A 270 -8.58 13.73 -11.49
C ASP A 270 -7.14 13.77 -10.94
N GLY A 271 -6.28 12.87 -11.45
CA GLY A 271 -4.87 12.83 -11.05
C GLY A 271 -4.56 12.13 -9.72
N HIS A 272 -5.55 11.55 -9.06
CA HIS A 272 -5.41 10.94 -7.73
C HIS A 272 -5.92 9.50 -7.71
N ILE A 273 -5.36 8.70 -6.80
CA ILE A 273 -5.88 7.37 -6.48
C ILE A 273 -6.78 7.49 -5.26
N TYR A 274 -7.97 6.95 -5.34
CA TYR A 274 -8.89 6.77 -4.23
C TYR A 274 -8.85 5.31 -3.82
N ALA A 275 -8.78 5.04 -2.51
CA ALA A 275 -8.68 3.67 -2.02
C ALA A 275 -9.58 3.46 -0.80
N ASN A 276 -10.38 2.39 -0.82
CA ASN A 276 -10.97 1.86 0.39
C ASN A 276 -9.88 1.25 1.29
N VAL A 277 -10.10 1.32 2.60
CA VAL A 277 -9.28 0.60 3.59
C VAL A 277 -10.15 -0.47 4.23
N TRP A 278 -9.86 -1.75 3.97
CA TRP A 278 -10.72 -2.83 4.44
C TRP A 278 -10.86 -2.83 5.96
N GLN A 279 -12.11 -3.00 6.43
CA GLN A 279 -12.54 -2.90 7.83
C GLN A 279 -12.51 -1.47 8.41
N GLN A 280 -12.33 -0.44 7.57
CA GLN A 280 -12.50 0.96 7.96
C GLN A 280 -13.52 1.64 7.04
N ALA A 281 -14.36 2.50 7.60
CA ALA A 281 -15.35 3.25 6.84
C ALA A 281 -14.75 4.53 6.24
N ILE A 282 -13.55 4.44 5.67
CA ILE A 282 -12.84 5.59 5.08
C ILE A 282 -12.44 5.32 3.64
N VAL A 283 -12.28 6.41 2.89
CA VAL A 283 -11.61 6.44 1.58
C VAL A 283 -10.41 7.37 1.66
N LEU A 284 -9.24 6.89 1.24
CA LEU A 284 -8.02 7.69 1.14
C LEU A 284 -7.98 8.37 -0.22
N LYS A 285 -7.55 9.63 -0.28
CA LYS A 285 -7.11 10.31 -1.52
C LYS A 285 -5.58 10.33 -1.53
N ILE A 286 -4.98 9.63 -2.48
CA ILE A 286 -3.56 9.30 -2.51
C ILE A 286 -2.90 9.96 -3.72
N ASN A 287 -1.72 10.53 -3.52
CA ASN A 287 -0.86 11.00 -4.60
C ASN A 287 -0.21 9.78 -5.33
N PRO A 288 -0.47 9.57 -6.62
CA PRO A 288 0.08 8.43 -7.37
C PRO A 288 1.60 8.51 -7.59
N GLU A 289 2.21 9.68 -7.45
CA GLU A 289 3.65 9.83 -7.65
C GLU A 289 4.45 9.19 -6.51
N ASN A 290 4.02 9.43 -5.26
CA ASN A 290 4.81 9.11 -4.06
C ASN A 290 4.07 8.31 -2.97
N GLY A 291 2.74 8.12 -3.08
CA GLY A 291 1.92 7.41 -2.11
C GLY A 291 1.49 8.22 -0.88
N GLU A 292 1.73 9.53 -0.86
CA GLU A 292 1.28 10.41 0.21
C GLU A 292 -0.25 10.44 0.24
N VAL A 293 -0.84 10.15 1.41
CA VAL A 293 -2.26 10.37 1.64
C VAL A 293 -2.48 11.87 1.79
N LEU A 294 -3.17 12.48 0.83
CA LEU A 294 -3.46 13.91 0.82
C LEU A 294 -4.70 14.23 1.66
N ALA A 295 -5.67 13.30 1.66
CA ALA A 295 -6.90 13.46 2.39
C ALA A 295 -7.58 12.13 2.74
N ILE A 296 -8.49 12.18 3.71
CA ILE A 296 -9.35 11.09 4.14
C ILE A 296 -10.79 11.57 4.08
N ILE A 297 -11.67 10.71 3.56
CA ILE A 297 -13.12 10.91 3.55
C ILE A 297 -13.73 9.86 4.49
N ASP A 298 -14.45 10.30 5.51
CA ASP A 298 -15.07 9.43 6.52
C ASP A 298 -16.54 9.13 6.17
N PHE A 299 -16.83 7.88 5.82
CA PHE A 299 -18.15 7.33 5.50
C PHE A 299 -18.79 6.53 6.65
N SER A 300 -18.32 6.69 7.89
CA SER A 300 -18.82 5.95 9.07
C SER A 300 -20.33 6.02 9.25
N GLN A 301 -20.96 7.13 8.88
CA GLN A 301 -22.42 7.27 8.95
C GLN A 301 -23.14 6.34 7.96
N LEU A 302 -22.70 6.30 6.69
CA LEU A 302 -23.25 5.39 5.70
C LEU A 302 -22.97 3.93 6.05
N ALA A 303 -21.75 3.63 6.52
CA ALA A 303 -21.39 2.27 6.93
C ALA A 303 -22.30 1.77 8.07
N LYS A 304 -22.57 2.61 9.08
CA LYS A 304 -23.46 2.28 10.19
C LYS A 304 -24.89 1.92 9.74
N GLU A 305 -25.38 2.52 8.65
CA GLU A 305 -26.72 2.25 8.13
C GLU A 305 -26.81 0.95 7.32
N ASN A 306 -25.70 0.48 6.76
CA ASN A 306 -25.69 -0.61 5.78
C ASN A 306 -24.97 -1.89 6.24
N THR A 307 -23.95 -1.77 7.08
CA THR A 307 -23.17 -2.93 7.56
C THR A 307 -23.99 -3.74 8.57
N LYS A 308 -24.53 -4.87 8.10
CA LYS A 308 -25.37 -5.80 8.90
C LYS A 308 -24.65 -7.09 9.26
N GLY A 309 -23.68 -7.52 8.46
CA GLY A 309 -22.74 -8.61 8.70
C GLY A 309 -21.32 -8.13 9.06
N GLN A 310 -20.42 -9.07 9.34
CA GLN A 310 -19.02 -8.75 9.67
C GLN A 310 -18.19 -8.25 8.46
N ASP A 311 -18.56 -8.68 7.25
CA ASP A 311 -17.85 -8.34 6.01
C ASP A 311 -18.68 -7.45 5.07
N ASP A 312 -19.85 -6.97 5.50
CA ASP A 312 -20.73 -6.06 4.76
C ASP A 312 -20.21 -4.61 4.82
N VAL A 313 -18.92 -4.43 4.51
CA VAL A 313 -18.18 -3.20 4.71
C VAL A 313 -18.19 -2.31 3.46
N LEU A 314 -17.89 -1.02 3.66
CA LEU A 314 -17.62 -0.07 2.59
C LEU A 314 -16.56 -0.64 1.63
N ASN A 315 -16.91 -0.78 0.36
CA ASN A 315 -16.03 -1.26 -0.70
C ASN A 315 -16.67 -0.96 -2.07
N GLY A 316 -15.93 -0.34 -2.98
CA GLY A 316 -16.43 0.08 -4.30
C GLY A 316 -16.54 1.59 -4.40
N ILE A 317 -15.68 2.18 -5.25
CA ILE A 317 -15.57 3.61 -5.51
C ILE A 317 -15.58 3.81 -7.03
N THR A 318 -16.36 4.76 -7.53
CA THR A 318 -16.16 5.29 -8.88
C THR A 318 -16.61 6.75 -8.93
N PHE A 319 -16.48 7.42 -10.07
CA PHE A 319 -16.89 8.83 -10.21
C PHE A 319 -17.89 9.05 -11.33
N LYS A 320 -18.88 9.90 -11.06
CA LYS A 320 -19.88 10.39 -12.01
C LYS A 320 -19.72 11.91 -12.15
N GLY A 321 -18.87 12.33 -13.09
CA GLY A 321 -18.36 13.70 -13.09
C GLY A 321 -17.52 13.91 -11.82
N GLU A 322 -17.75 15.02 -11.12
CA GLU A 322 -17.05 15.34 -9.87
C GLU A 322 -17.59 14.58 -8.64
N ASN A 323 -18.78 13.96 -8.76
CA ASN A 323 -19.40 13.26 -7.64
C ASN A 323 -18.82 11.85 -7.53
N MET A 324 -18.46 11.47 -6.31
CA MET A 324 -18.05 10.10 -6.00
C MET A 324 -19.30 9.23 -5.85
N LEU A 325 -19.28 8.04 -6.45
CA LEU A 325 -20.21 6.96 -6.16
C LEU A 325 -19.53 5.98 -5.22
N VAL A 326 -20.17 5.67 -4.10
CA VAL A 326 -19.68 4.67 -3.13
C VAL A 326 -20.76 3.64 -2.82
N THR A 327 -20.34 2.41 -2.58
CA THR A 327 -21.22 1.34 -2.09
C THR A 327 -20.44 0.43 -1.14
N GLY A 328 -20.96 -0.77 -0.89
CA GLY A 328 -20.32 -1.75 -0.04
C GLY A 328 -20.81 -3.15 -0.30
N LYS A 329 -20.09 -4.10 0.28
CA LYS A 329 -20.39 -5.53 0.13
C LYS A 329 -21.78 -5.80 0.71
N ASN A 330 -22.68 -6.35 -0.11
CA ASN A 330 -24.07 -6.62 0.24
C ASN A 330 -24.91 -5.38 0.63
N TRP A 331 -24.45 -4.16 0.33
CA TRP A 331 -25.25 -2.96 0.57
C TRP A 331 -26.45 -2.94 -0.37
N SER A 332 -27.56 -2.35 0.07
CA SER A 332 -28.76 -2.22 -0.78
C SER A 332 -28.75 -1.00 -1.70
N LYS A 333 -27.72 -0.16 -1.56
CA LYS A 333 -27.65 1.15 -2.21
C LYS A 333 -26.24 1.48 -2.71
N ILE A 334 -26.20 2.23 -3.80
CA ILE A 334 -25.06 3.03 -4.25
C ILE A 334 -25.37 4.49 -3.88
N TYR A 335 -24.41 5.19 -3.29
CA TYR A 335 -24.54 6.57 -2.83
C TYR A 335 -23.72 7.49 -3.72
N GLU A 336 -24.35 8.47 -4.37
CA GLU A 336 -23.69 9.58 -5.03
C GLU A 336 -23.47 10.70 -4.02
N VAL A 337 -22.22 11.10 -3.83
CA VAL A 337 -21.82 12.12 -2.86
C VAL A 337 -20.98 13.19 -3.54
N SER A 338 -21.18 14.44 -3.13
CA SER A 338 -20.31 15.56 -3.49
C SER A 338 -19.29 15.72 -2.38
N ILE A 339 -18.00 15.58 -2.72
CA ILE A 339 -16.89 15.85 -1.79
C ILE A 339 -16.70 17.36 -1.65
N GLN A 340 -16.41 17.85 -0.45
CA GLN A 340 -16.28 19.28 -0.11
C GLN A 340 -14.89 19.65 0.40
#